data_AF-W6PUV7-F1
#
_entry.id   AF-W6PUV7-F1
#
_cell.length_a   1.000
_cell.length_b   1.000
_cell.length_c   1.000
_cell.angle_alpha   90.00
_cell.angle_beta   90.00
_cell.angle_gamma   90.00
#
_symmetry.space_group_name_H-M   'P 1'
#
loop_
_entity.id
_entity.type
_entity.pdbx_description
1 polymer ?
#
loop_
_entity_poly.entity_id
_entity_poly.type
_entity_poly.pdbx_seq_one_letter_code
_entity_poly.pdbx_strand_id
1 'polypeptide(L)'
;MVDCRLVFGCLIDEYSNERVLSDVDPYTVETLQLLAPGVSSKDRTTVKGLVYSGEVFLNFIESERALIWKRLKRIEGIIPSLYTFFKDLWYLELCVNCIKRLITPSRSFLTIRTAMRAAFMSFDPTYAQFLI
;
A
#
# COMPACT_ATOMS: atom_id res chain seq x y z
N MET A 1 0.00 -1.11 10.03
CA MET A 1 0.22 -2.20 9.06
C MET A 1 -0.41 -1.72 7.77
N VAL A 2 0.30 -0.88 7.03
CA VAL A 2 -0.14 -0.43 5.71
C VAL A 2 0.44 -1.46 4.77
N ASP A 3 -0.43 -2.30 4.25
CA ASP A 3 -0.06 -3.38 3.36
C ASP A 3 0.37 -2.76 2.03
N CYS A 4 1.63 -2.92 1.70
CA CYS A 4 2.23 -2.53 0.42
C CYS A 4 1.55 -3.17 -0.79
N ARG A 5 0.71 -4.18 -0.55
CA ARG A 5 -0.21 -4.73 -1.54
C ARG A 5 -1.26 -3.73 -2.02
N LEU A 6 -1.46 -2.57 -1.40
CA LEU A 6 -2.51 -1.63 -1.87
C LEU A 6 -2.17 -0.88 -3.17
N VAL A 7 -0.90 -0.63 -3.49
CA VAL A 7 -0.55 0.20 -4.66
C VAL A 7 -0.64 -0.58 -5.97
N PHE A 8 -0.11 -1.80 -5.98
CA PHE A 8 -0.26 -2.71 -7.12
C PHE A 8 -1.47 -3.64 -6.99
N GLY A 9 -1.97 -3.89 -5.77
CA GLY A 9 -3.16 -4.70 -5.56
C GLY A 9 -4.48 -4.02 -5.91
N CYS A 10 -4.52 -2.69 -6.01
CA CYS A 10 -5.65 -2.00 -6.63
C CYS A 10 -5.72 -2.22 -8.17
N LEU A 11 -4.61 -2.57 -8.81
CA LEU A 11 -4.57 -3.04 -10.20
C LEU A 11 -4.73 -4.57 -10.28
N ILE A 12 -4.22 -5.30 -9.28
CA ILE A 12 -3.97 -6.76 -9.25
C ILE A 12 -4.20 -7.31 -7.80
N ASP A 13 -5.39 -7.45 -7.23
CA ASP A 13 -6.26 -8.58 -7.53
C ASP A 13 -7.40 -8.85 -6.53
N GLU A 14 -8.40 -9.60 -7.02
CA GLU A 14 -9.08 -10.67 -6.25
C GLU A 14 -8.77 -12.08 -6.84
N TYR A 15 -7.89 -12.17 -7.84
CA TYR A 15 -7.47 -13.37 -8.57
C TYR A 15 -6.00 -13.28 -9.04
N SER A 16 -5.06 -13.33 -8.08
CA SER A 16 -3.60 -13.32 -8.28
C SER A 16 -3.16 -13.93 -9.62
N ASN A 17 -3.03 -13.10 -10.65
CA ASN A 17 -2.53 -13.53 -11.94
C ASN A 17 -1.13 -12.91 -12.08
N GLU A 18 -0.13 -13.69 -11.70
CA GLU A 18 1.30 -13.34 -11.73
C GLU A 18 1.71 -12.68 -13.05
N ARG A 19 1.06 -13.07 -14.15
CA ARG A 19 1.19 -12.45 -15.48
C ARG A 19 0.89 -10.95 -15.49
N VAL A 20 -0.21 -10.54 -14.86
CA VAL A 20 -0.65 -9.15 -14.90
C VAL A 20 0.34 -8.26 -14.13
N LEU A 21 1.05 -8.81 -13.12
CA LEU A 21 2.11 -8.09 -12.43
C LEU A 21 3.42 -8.05 -13.25
N SER A 22 3.75 -9.12 -13.99
CA SER A 22 4.92 -9.15 -14.87
C SER A 22 4.77 -8.31 -16.14
N ASP A 23 3.53 -8.13 -16.60
CA ASP A 23 3.22 -7.49 -17.88
C ASP A 23 3.03 -5.97 -17.72
N VAL A 24 2.98 -5.45 -16.50
CA VAL A 24 3.00 -4.00 -16.24
C VAL A 24 4.42 -3.47 -16.35
N ASP A 25 4.63 -2.63 -17.35
CA ASP A 25 5.93 -2.01 -17.60
C ASP A 25 6.18 -0.76 -16.73
N PRO A 26 7.45 -0.37 -16.49
CA PRO A 26 7.77 0.81 -15.68
C PRO A 26 7.19 2.12 -16.22
N TYR A 27 7.09 2.26 -17.54
CA TYR A 27 6.56 3.48 -18.17
C TYR A 27 5.07 3.68 -17.86
N THR A 28 4.29 2.59 -17.86
CA THR A 28 2.91 2.59 -17.38
C THR A 28 2.81 3.13 -15.95
N VAL A 29 3.69 2.69 -15.05
CA VAL A 29 3.69 3.12 -13.64
C VAL A 29 4.05 4.61 -13.53
N GLU A 30 5.10 5.05 -14.23
CA GLU A 30 5.55 6.45 -14.22
C GLU A 30 4.50 7.41 -14.78
N THR A 31 3.74 6.96 -15.77
CA THR A 31 2.68 7.76 -16.42
C THR A 31 1.44 7.88 -15.54
N LEU A 32 1.10 6.81 -14.80
CA LEU A 32 -0.13 6.75 -14.02
C LEU A 32 0.00 7.20 -12.57
N GLN A 33 1.19 7.14 -11.98
CA GLN A 33 1.41 7.60 -10.62
C GLN A 33 1.03 9.08 -10.47
N LEU A 34 0.64 9.47 -9.26
CA LEU A 34 0.19 10.82 -8.89
C LEU A 34 -1.16 11.25 -9.48
N LEU A 35 -1.80 10.44 -10.34
CA LEU A 35 -3.14 10.69 -10.86
C LEU A 35 -4.20 10.10 -9.93
N ALA A 36 -5.37 10.75 -9.86
CA ALA A 36 -6.47 10.35 -8.99
C ALA A 36 -7.79 10.11 -9.75
N PRO A 37 -7.86 9.12 -10.67
CA PRO A 37 -8.98 8.97 -11.62
C PRO A 37 -10.34 8.66 -10.97
N GLY A 38 -10.37 8.14 -9.74
CA GLY A 38 -11.63 7.94 -9.02
C GLY A 38 -12.23 9.22 -8.48
N VAL A 39 -11.42 10.22 -8.14
CA VAL A 39 -11.87 11.46 -7.46
C VAL A 39 -11.72 12.72 -8.31
N SER A 40 -10.75 12.79 -9.22
CA SER A 40 -10.48 13.92 -10.11
C SER A 40 -11.04 13.67 -11.51
N SER A 41 -11.99 14.50 -11.96
CA SER A 41 -12.58 14.39 -13.31
C SER A 41 -11.56 14.64 -14.43
N LYS A 42 -10.57 15.52 -14.17
CA LYS A 42 -9.46 15.79 -15.09
C LYS A 42 -8.62 14.53 -15.28
N ASP A 43 -8.13 13.98 -14.17
CA ASP A 43 -7.28 12.79 -14.19
C ASP A 43 -8.03 11.59 -14.73
N ARG A 44 -9.33 11.47 -14.44
CA ARG A 44 -10.19 10.44 -15.01
C ARG A 44 -10.19 10.48 -16.54
N THR A 45 -10.34 11.66 -17.12
CA THR A 45 -10.33 11.83 -18.58
C THR A 45 -8.97 11.48 -19.17
N THR A 46 -7.90 11.97 -18.54
CA THR A 46 -6.51 11.68 -18.94
C THR A 46 -6.22 10.17 -18.90
N VAL A 47 -6.41 9.52 -17.76
CA VAL A 47 -6.15 8.08 -17.59
C VAL A 47 -7.01 7.25 -18.52
N LYS A 48 -8.28 7.63 -18.72
CA LYS A 48 -9.16 6.94 -19.67
C LYS A 48 -8.57 6.95 -21.09
N GLY A 49 -8.09 8.10 -21.55
CA GLY A 49 -7.46 8.25 -22.87
C GLY A 49 -6.21 7.39 -23.02
N LEU A 50 -5.33 7.43 -22.01
CA LEU A 50 -4.10 6.63 -21.97
C LEU A 50 -4.39 5.12 -22.04
N VAL A 51 -5.38 4.64 -21.28
CA VAL A 51 -5.72 3.21 -21.23
C VAL A 51 -6.37 2.73 -22.53
N TYR A 52 -7.32 3.49 -23.09
CA TYR A 52 -8.01 3.05 -24.32
C TYR A 52 -7.17 3.22 -25.58
N SER A 53 -6.24 4.18 -25.62
CA SER A 53 -5.26 4.29 -26.71
C SER A 53 -4.22 3.17 -26.70
N GLY A 54 -4.02 2.52 -25.55
CA GLY A 54 -2.96 1.53 -25.36
C GLY A 54 -1.57 2.15 -25.15
N GLU A 55 -1.51 3.46 -24.87
CA GLU A 55 -0.26 4.14 -24.50
C GLU A 55 0.29 3.59 -23.17
N VAL A 56 -0.60 3.27 -22.23
CA VAL A 56 -0.29 2.49 -21.03
C VAL A 56 -0.90 1.09 -21.13
N PHE A 57 -0.31 0.13 -20.41
CA PHE A 57 -0.70 -1.28 -20.47
C PHE A 57 -0.49 -1.89 -21.87
N LEU A 58 0.65 -1.61 -22.50
CA LEU A 58 0.97 -2.05 -23.86
C LEU A 58 0.88 -3.59 -24.05
N ASN A 59 1.28 -4.35 -23.02
CA ASN A 59 1.28 -5.81 -23.04
C ASN A 59 -0.11 -6.45 -22.88
N PHE A 60 -1.16 -5.64 -22.69
CA PHE A 60 -2.53 -6.10 -22.48
C PHE A 60 -3.37 -5.91 -23.72
N ILE A 61 -4.27 -6.85 -24.01
CA ILE A 61 -5.25 -6.67 -25.11
C ILE A 61 -6.33 -5.66 -24.71
N GLU A 62 -7.08 -5.14 -25.69
CA GLU A 62 -8.08 -4.09 -25.47
C GLU A 62 -9.14 -4.45 -24.40
N SER A 63 -9.61 -5.70 -24.39
CA SER A 63 -10.57 -6.17 -23.40
C SER A 63 -10.00 -6.18 -21.98
N GLU A 64 -8.72 -6.54 -21.81
CA GLU A 64 -8.01 -6.49 -20.54
C GLU A 64 -7.83 -5.04 -20.08
N ARG A 65 -7.42 -4.14 -20.99
CA ARG A 65 -7.31 -2.70 -20.70
C ARG A 65 -8.64 -2.10 -20.26
N ALA A 66 -9.75 -2.51 -20.85
CA ALA A 66 -11.09 -2.08 -20.42
C ALA A 66 -11.44 -2.55 -19.00
N LEU A 67 -11.03 -3.76 -18.61
CA LEU A 67 -11.21 -4.28 -17.25
C LEU A 67 -10.32 -3.53 -16.25
N ILE A 68 -9.06 -3.26 -16.62
CA ILE A 68 -8.12 -2.45 -15.83
C ILE A 68 -8.70 -1.05 -15.60
N TRP A 69 -9.22 -0.40 -16.64
CA TRP A 69 -9.87 0.91 -16.53
C TRP A 69 -11.05 0.90 -15.54
N LYS A 70 -11.89 -0.14 -15.57
CA LYS A 70 -13.04 -0.28 -14.66
C LYS A 70 -12.59 -0.30 -13.19
N ARG A 71 -11.40 -0.81 -12.89
CA ARG A 71 -10.80 -0.84 -11.56
C ARG A 71 -10.18 0.50 -11.20
N LEU A 72 -9.32 1.05 -12.07
CA LEU A 72 -8.63 2.33 -11.87
C LEU A 72 -9.58 3.46 -11.48
N LYS A 73 -10.72 3.58 -12.17
CA LYS A 73 -11.71 4.64 -11.90
C LYS A 73 -12.44 4.51 -10.56
N ARG A 74 -12.25 3.42 -9.80
CA ARG A 74 -12.84 3.20 -8.47
C ARG A 74 -11.86 3.53 -7.35
N ILE A 75 -10.60 3.85 -7.66
CA ILE A 75 -9.58 4.15 -6.65
C ILE A 75 -9.91 5.49 -6.00
N GLU A 76 -10.21 5.45 -4.71
CA GLU A 76 -10.43 6.64 -3.89
C GLU A 76 -9.07 7.21 -3.48
N GLY A 77 -8.54 8.12 -4.29
CA GLY A 77 -7.30 8.82 -4.01
C GLY A 77 -6.31 8.80 -5.16
N ILE A 78 -5.09 9.25 -4.86
CA ILE A 78 -3.97 9.31 -5.78
C ILE A 78 -3.37 7.90 -5.93
N ILE A 79 -3.03 7.51 -7.15
CA ILE A 79 -2.18 6.35 -7.45
C ILE A 79 -0.79 6.64 -6.87
N PRO A 80 -0.34 5.94 -5.81
CA PRO A 80 0.92 6.28 -5.15
C PRO A 80 2.13 6.06 -6.05
N SER A 81 3.17 6.88 -5.90
CA SER A 81 4.44 6.67 -6.62
C SER A 81 5.27 5.57 -5.98
N LEU A 82 6.02 4.81 -6.79
CA LEU A 82 7.01 3.83 -6.29
C LEU A 82 8.07 4.51 -5.41
N TYR A 83 8.47 5.73 -5.76
CA TYR A 83 9.44 6.51 -5.01
C TYR A 83 8.95 6.84 -3.59
N THR A 84 7.74 7.39 -3.45
CA THR A 84 7.17 7.70 -2.13
C THR A 84 6.90 6.43 -1.34
N PHE A 85 6.49 5.35 -2.02
CA PHE A 85 6.31 4.05 -1.39
C PHE A 85 7.59 3.53 -0.72
N PHE A 86 8.73 3.57 -1.42
CA PHE A 86 10.01 3.17 -0.82
C PHE A 86 10.44 4.09 0.31
N LYS A 87 10.15 5.40 0.22
CA LYS A 87 10.36 6.33 1.33
C LYS A 87 9.52 5.98 2.55
N ASP A 88 8.25 5.62 2.35
CA ASP A 88 7.36 5.22 3.43
C ASP A 88 7.86 3.93 4.10
N LEU A 89 8.37 2.98 3.30
CA LEU A 89 9.01 1.78 3.83
C LEU A 89 10.25 2.08 4.68
N TRP A 90 11.15 2.94 4.20
CA TRP A 90 12.33 3.35 4.98
C TRP A 90 11.92 4.08 6.26
N TYR A 91 10.92 4.96 6.20
CA TYR A 91 10.39 5.62 7.38
C TYR A 91 9.85 4.61 8.40
N LEU A 92 9.06 3.64 7.94
CA LEU A 92 8.53 2.58 8.81
C LEU A 92 9.63 1.69 9.39
N GLU A 93 10.68 1.38 8.62
CA GLU A 93 11.82 0.61 9.09
C GLU A 93 12.56 1.33 10.23
N LEU A 94 12.78 2.65 10.09
CA LEU A 94 13.35 3.48 11.15
C LEU A 94 12.46 3.46 12.41
N CYS A 95 11.15 3.62 12.27
CA CYS A 95 10.22 3.52 13.40
C CYS A 95 10.27 2.15 14.08
N VAL A 96 10.31 1.06 13.32
CA VAL A 96 10.42 -0.30 13.86
C VAL A 96 11.72 -0.47 14.64
N ASN A 97 12.84 0.07 14.15
CA ASN A 97 14.11 0.04 14.87
C ASN A 97 14.06 0.82 16.19
N CYS A 98 13.39 1.97 16.23
CA CYS A 98 13.13 2.70 17.47
C CYS A 98 12.29 1.86 18.45
N ILE A 99 11.20 1.25 17.98
CA ILE A 99 10.31 0.45 18.84
C ILE A 99 11.02 -0.79 19.37
N LYS A 100 11.85 -1.48 18.56
CA LYS A 100 12.66 -2.62 19.00
C LYS A 100 13.63 -2.28 20.13
N ARG A 101 14.14 -1.04 20.18
CA ARG A 101 15.00 -0.55 21.27
C ARG A 101 14.21 -0.27 22.55
N LEU A 102 12.96 0.18 22.42
CA LEU A 102 12.11 0.52 23.56
C LEU A 102 11.42 -0.73 24.16
N ILE A 103 11.05 -1.67 23.31
CA ILE A 103 10.27 -2.86 23.68
C ILE A 103 10.93 -4.08 23.07
N THR A 104 11.49 -4.92 23.92
CA THR A 104 12.11 -6.18 23.51
C THR A 104 11.05 -7.30 23.53
N PRO A 105 10.73 -7.92 22.38
CA PRO A 105 9.87 -9.09 22.36
C PRO A 105 10.49 -10.20 23.21
N SER A 106 9.67 -10.91 23.98
CA SER A 106 10.08 -12.02 24.83
C SER A 106 9.30 -13.28 24.46
N ARG A 107 9.64 -14.43 25.07
CA ARG A 107 8.90 -15.69 24.84
C ARG A 107 7.40 -15.56 25.15
N SER A 108 7.04 -14.67 26.07
CA SER A 108 5.64 -14.38 26.43
C SER A 108 4.97 -13.39 25.48
N PHE A 109 5.75 -12.59 24.73
CA PHE A 109 5.26 -11.57 23.80
C PHE A 109 6.05 -11.60 22.49
N LEU A 110 5.67 -12.54 21.62
CA LEU A 110 6.39 -12.88 20.38
C LEU A 110 6.42 -11.76 19.31
N THR A 111 5.58 -10.73 19.44
CA THR A 111 5.50 -9.65 18.46
C THR A 111 5.68 -8.31 19.14
N ILE A 112 6.18 -7.33 18.39
CA ILE A 112 6.26 -5.93 18.84
C ILE A 112 4.89 -5.45 19.32
N ARG A 113 3.80 -5.83 18.62
CA ARG A 113 2.43 -5.46 18.98
C ARG A 113 2.02 -6.03 20.34
N THR A 114 2.27 -7.31 20.59
CA THR A 114 1.90 -7.95 21.86
C THR A 114 2.76 -7.42 23.02
N ALA A 115 4.05 -7.21 22.78
CA ALA A 115 4.96 -6.65 23.79
C ALA A 115 4.60 -5.18 24.11
N MET A 116 4.25 -4.38 23.10
CA MET A 116 3.82 -2.99 23.28
C MET A 116 2.49 -2.90 24.03
N ARG A 117 1.51 -3.75 23.68
CA ARG A 117 0.26 -3.85 24.45
C ARG A 117 0.52 -4.23 25.90
N ALA A 118 1.39 -5.20 26.16
CA ALA A 118 1.74 -5.58 27.52
C ALA A 118 2.41 -4.43 28.30
N ALA A 119 3.31 -3.67 27.67
CA ALA A 119 4.01 -2.56 28.32
C ALA A 119 3.09 -1.37 28.64
N PHE A 120 2.10 -1.08 27.79
CA PHE A 120 1.30 0.15 27.89
C PHE A 120 -0.18 -0.07 28.28
N MET A 121 -0.72 -1.29 28.14
CA MET A 121 -2.10 -1.62 28.56
C MET A 121 -2.16 -2.39 29.88
N SER A 122 -1.01 -2.69 30.50
CA SER A 122 -0.93 -3.21 31.88
C SER A 122 -1.07 -2.10 32.94
N PHE A 123 -1.41 -0.87 32.53
CA PHE A 123 -1.80 0.18 33.45
C PHE A 123 -3.22 -0.09 33.98
N ASP A 124 -3.36 -1.15 34.76
CA ASP A 124 -4.48 -1.32 35.68
C ASP A 124 -4.14 -0.51 36.95
N PRO A 125 -4.88 0.58 37.24
CA PRO A 125 -4.61 1.41 38.41
C PRO A 125 -4.80 0.66 39.74
N THR A 126 -5.33 -0.56 39.74
CA THR A 126 -5.50 -1.36 40.97
C THR A 126 -4.22 -2.06 41.46
N TYR A 127 -3.16 -2.15 40.64
CA TYR A 127 -1.90 -2.82 41.02
C TYR A 127 -0.73 -1.87 41.32
N ALA A 128 -0.97 -0.55 41.35
CA ALA A 128 0.05 0.47 41.64
C ALA A 128 0.40 0.61 43.15
N GLN A 129 0.36 -0.47 43.93
CA GLN A 129 0.69 -0.44 45.37
C GLN A 129 1.94 -1.24 45.77
N PHE A 130 2.68 -1.84 44.83
CA PHE A 130 3.89 -2.61 45.18
C PHE A 130 5.15 -2.19 44.42
N LEU A 131 5.35 -0.89 44.22
CA LEU A 131 6.65 -0.33 43.85
C LEU A 131 6.90 1.00 44.58
N ILE A 132 7.06 0.93 45.90
CA ILE A 132 8.08 1.62 46.70
C ILE A 132 8.51 0.65 47.80
#